data_AF-A0A494XVE4-F1
#
_entry.id   AF-A0A494XVE4-F1
#
_cell.length_a   1.000
_cell.length_b   1.000
_cell.length_c   1.000
_cell.angle_alpha   90.00
_cell.angle_beta   90.00
_cell.angle_gamma   90.00
#
_symmetry.space_group_name_H-M   'P 1'
#
loop_
_entity.id
_entity.type
_entity.pdbx_description
1 polymer ?
#
loop_
_entity_poly.entity_id
_entity_poly.type
_entity_poly.pdbx_seq_one_letter_code
_entity_poly.pdbx_strand_id
1 'polypeptide(L)'
;MTIFRSKRLRLWGDDTGTVTLEASMIFPWVFLMTLIVLLFSLFISQRALLYYGVSVTAERTAFNWSNSAKETLTGAYPEGRYDGLYWRLADDGLVLGLFGLGGESGATQVDVIPGMEGTTGASPADKLRRGAFESASKRLLGAGKLSYLNIGIKREIEARVEIGWLPAPLAWLRGDERAGAKSSALIVEPAEFLRSFNLIRYYASKMKEAPGGETEYRDKAGDVLKKRG
;
A
#
# COMPACT_ATOMS: atom_id res chain seq x y z
N MET A 1 -42.16 84.36 -33.55
CA MET A 1 -40.91 84.26 -32.76
C MET A 1 -41.36 83.90 -31.35
N THR A 2 -41.14 82.72 -30.76
CA THR A 2 -40.07 81.72 -30.92
C THR A 2 -40.62 80.42 -30.32
N ILE A 3 -40.55 79.29 -31.04
CA ILE A 3 -41.04 77.98 -30.59
C ILE A 3 -40.00 77.36 -29.66
N PHE A 4 -40.35 77.14 -28.38
CA PHE A 4 -39.51 76.44 -27.42
C PHE A 4 -39.51 74.93 -27.73
N ARG A 5 -38.44 74.46 -28.37
CA ARG A 5 -38.21 73.07 -28.71
C ARG A 5 -37.66 72.35 -27.46
N SER A 6 -38.49 71.51 -26.83
CA SER A 6 -38.03 70.64 -25.74
C SER A 6 -37.06 69.58 -26.30
N LYS A 7 -35.79 69.62 -25.88
CA LYS A 7 -34.85 68.51 -26.06
C LYS A 7 -35.09 67.51 -24.93
N ARG A 8 -35.99 66.56 -25.15
CA ARG A 8 -35.98 65.27 -24.43
C ARG A 8 -35.44 64.20 -25.36
N LEU A 9 -34.70 63.26 -24.75
CA LEU A 9 -34.12 62.03 -25.29
C LEU A 9 -32.82 62.28 -26.08
N ARG A 10 -31.75 61.52 -25.83
CA ARG A 10 -31.72 60.05 -25.93
C ARG A 10 -30.47 59.53 -25.22
N LEU A 11 -30.63 58.85 -24.08
CA LEU A 11 -29.54 58.15 -23.36
C LEU A 11 -29.83 56.65 -23.19
N TRP A 12 -30.86 56.14 -23.87
CA TRP A 12 -31.16 54.71 -23.95
C TRP A 12 -31.21 54.31 -25.42
N GLY A 13 -30.25 53.48 -25.81
CA GLY A 13 -30.11 52.94 -27.16
C GLY A 13 -28.66 52.70 -27.58
N ASP A 14 -27.81 52.25 -26.67
CA ASP A 14 -26.46 51.77 -27.01
C ASP A 14 -26.37 50.29 -26.60
N ASP A 15 -26.61 49.38 -27.55
CA ASP A 15 -26.52 47.91 -27.36
C ASP A 15 -25.08 47.45 -27.07
N THR A 16 -24.11 48.33 -27.29
CA THR A 16 -22.67 48.15 -27.06
C THR A 16 -22.34 47.96 -25.57
N GLY A 17 -23.13 48.53 -24.65
CA GLY A 17 -22.97 48.37 -23.21
C GLY A 17 -23.55 47.05 -22.68
N THR A 18 -24.62 46.55 -23.31
CA THR A 18 -25.35 45.34 -22.90
C THR A 18 -24.47 44.09 -22.99
N VAL A 19 -23.67 43.97 -24.05
CA VAL A 19 -22.73 42.83 -24.23
C VAL A 19 -21.66 42.81 -23.13
N THR A 20 -21.14 43.96 -22.73
CA THR A 20 -20.14 44.04 -21.64
C THR A 20 -20.76 43.63 -20.30
N LEU A 21 -22.01 44.04 -20.06
CA LEU A 21 -22.74 43.74 -18.84
C LEU A 21 -23.09 42.25 -18.75
N GLU A 22 -23.58 41.65 -19.83
CA GLU A 22 -23.83 40.20 -19.93
C GLU A 22 -22.54 39.39 -19.78
N ALA A 23 -21.46 39.78 -20.45
CA ALA A 23 -20.16 39.12 -20.33
C ALA A 23 -19.62 39.19 -18.89
N SER A 24 -19.78 40.34 -18.22
CA SER A 24 -19.34 40.51 -16.82
C SER A 24 -20.15 39.65 -15.83
N MET A 25 -21.39 39.30 -16.17
CA MET A 25 -22.22 38.41 -15.36
C MET A 25 -21.94 36.93 -15.63
N ILE A 26 -21.64 36.55 -16.88
CA ILE A 26 -21.38 35.14 -17.28
C ILE A 26 -19.95 34.71 -16.95
N PHE A 27 -18.97 35.60 -17.11
CA PHE A 27 -17.55 35.27 -16.91
C PHE A 27 -17.23 34.66 -15.54
N PRO A 28 -17.72 35.19 -14.40
CA PRO A 28 -17.50 34.59 -13.09
C PRO A 28 -18.03 33.15 -12.99
N TRP A 29 -19.16 32.85 -13.63
CA TRP A 29 -19.73 31.49 -13.64
C TRP A 29 -18.90 30.54 -14.47
N VAL A 30 -18.49 30.95 -15.68
CA VAL A 30 -17.61 30.14 -16.53
C VAL A 30 -16.29 29.88 -15.81
N PHE A 31 -15.69 30.91 -15.20
CA PHE A 31 -14.48 30.79 -14.41
C PHE A 31 -14.66 29.83 -13.23
N LEU A 32 -15.74 29.96 -12.45
CA LEU A 32 -16.05 29.05 -11.34
C LEU A 32 -16.18 27.60 -11.82
N MET A 33 -16.88 27.36 -12.93
CA MET A 33 -17.04 26.02 -13.49
C MET A 33 -15.70 25.43 -13.93
N THR A 34 -14.83 26.23 -14.57
CA THR A 34 -13.48 25.78 -14.93
C THR A 34 -12.64 25.44 -13.70
N LEU A 35 -12.72 26.24 -12.63
CA LEU A 35 -12.03 25.94 -11.37
C LEU A 35 -12.53 24.65 -10.72
N ILE A 36 -13.85 24.41 -10.71
CA ILE A 36 -14.43 23.16 -10.19
C ILE A 36 -13.90 21.96 -10.97
N VAL A 37 -13.89 22.02 -12.30
CA VAL A 37 -13.38 20.94 -13.15
C VAL A 37 -11.89 20.70 -12.91
N LEU A 38 -11.09 21.77 -12.76
CA LEU A 38 -9.67 21.66 -12.46
C LEU A 38 -9.41 21.02 -11.08
N LEU A 39 -10.13 21.46 -10.05
CA LEU A 39 -10.04 20.88 -8.70
C LEU A 39 -10.44 19.40 -8.70
N PHE A 40 -11.49 19.05 -9.45
CA PHE A 40 -11.93 17.67 -9.58
C PHE A 40 -10.91 16.79 -10.29
N SER A 41 -10.30 17.28 -11.37
CA SER A 41 -9.22 16.58 -12.08
C SER A 41 -8.01 16.35 -11.17
N LEU A 42 -7.61 17.38 -10.41
CA LEU A 42 -6.53 17.28 -9.44
C LEU A 42 -6.84 16.24 -8.35
N PHE A 43 -8.07 16.23 -7.84
CA PHE A 43 -8.54 15.27 -6.84
C PHE A 43 -8.39 13.83 -7.29
N ILE A 44 -8.89 13.51 -8.50
CA ILE A 44 -8.81 12.17 -9.06
C ILE A 44 -7.35 11.77 -9.27
N SER A 45 -6.55 12.70 -9.81
CA SER A 45 -5.13 12.46 -10.09
C SER A 45 -4.33 12.15 -8.82
N GLN A 46 -4.54 12.91 -7.73
CA GLN A 46 -3.88 12.67 -6.45
C GLN A 46 -4.20 11.29 -5.89
N ARG A 47 -5.48 10.88 -5.91
CA ARG A 47 -5.89 9.56 -5.42
C ARG A 47 -5.32 8.42 -6.26
N ALA A 48 -5.31 8.58 -7.59
CA ALA A 48 -4.76 7.60 -8.50
C ALA A 48 -3.26 7.40 -8.29
N LEU A 49 -2.49 8.49 -8.13
CA LEU A 49 -1.06 8.43 -7.85
C LEU A 49 -0.75 7.78 -6.49
N LEU A 50 -1.53 8.12 -5.47
CA LEU A 50 -1.38 7.54 -4.12
C LEU A 50 -1.65 6.03 -4.16
N TYR A 51 -2.76 5.61 -4.80
CA TYR A 51 -3.09 4.19 -4.95
C TYR A 51 -2.03 3.43 -5.76
N TYR A 52 -1.59 4.00 -6.88
CA TYR A 52 -0.53 3.42 -7.71
C TYR A 52 0.75 3.19 -6.92
N GLY A 53 1.21 4.19 -6.16
CA GLY A 53 2.41 4.05 -5.36
C GLY A 53 2.27 2.95 -4.30
N VAL A 54 1.14 2.89 -3.59
CA VAL A 54 0.87 1.85 -2.57
C VAL A 54 0.80 0.45 -3.20
N SER A 55 0.13 0.31 -4.35
CA SER A 55 0.02 -0.96 -5.09
C SER A 55 1.38 -1.46 -5.55
N VAL A 56 2.19 -0.62 -6.20
CA VAL A 56 3.51 -1.04 -6.69
C VAL A 56 4.45 -1.38 -5.52
N THR A 57 4.37 -0.67 -4.40
CA THR A 57 5.12 -1.01 -3.19
C THR A 57 4.75 -2.38 -2.64
N ALA A 58 3.45 -2.68 -2.53
CA ALA A 58 2.99 -3.99 -2.08
C ALA A 58 3.47 -5.09 -3.03
N GLU A 59 3.28 -4.90 -4.34
CA GLU A 59 3.66 -5.88 -5.37
C GLU A 59 5.15 -6.13 -5.43
N ARG A 60 5.99 -5.08 -5.41
CA ARG A 60 7.45 -5.24 -5.42
C ARG A 60 7.96 -5.90 -4.15
N THR A 61 7.40 -5.54 -3.01
CA THR A 61 7.79 -6.18 -1.74
C THR A 61 7.42 -7.66 -1.77
N ALA A 62 6.22 -8.00 -2.25
CA ALA A 62 5.78 -9.38 -2.39
C ALA A 62 6.62 -10.17 -3.40
N PHE A 63 6.97 -9.57 -4.53
CA PHE A 63 7.79 -10.19 -5.58
C PHE A 63 9.23 -10.48 -5.11
N ASN A 64 9.80 -9.58 -4.31
CA ASN A 64 11.16 -9.71 -3.80
C ASN A 64 11.25 -10.51 -2.50
N TRP A 65 10.12 -10.94 -1.93
CA TRP A 65 10.05 -11.68 -0.67
C TRP A 65 10.95 -12.91 -0.65
N SER A 66 11.11 -13.55 -1.81
CA SER A 66 11.75 -14.85 -1.92
C SER A 66 13.22 -14.87 -1.50
N ASN A 67 13.91 -13.74 -1.65
CA ASN A 67 15.35 -13.63 -1.42
C ASN A 67 15.72 -12.22 -0.94
N SER A 68 16.34 -12.15 0.23
CA SER A 68 16.87 -10.92 0.84
C SER A 68 18.08 -10.33 0.10
N ALA A 69 18.54 -10.89 -1.01
CA ALA A 69 19.56 -10.28 -1.87
C ALA A 69 18.99 -9.68 -3.16
N LYS A 70 17.67 -9.81 -3.40
CA LYS A 70 17.02 -9.22 -4.57
C LYS A 70 17.06 -7.71 -4.53
N GLU A 71 17.44 -7.14 -5.67
CA GLU A 71 17.25 -5.74 -5.96
C GLU A 71 15.77 -5.48 -6.19
N THR A 72 15.24 -4.47 -5.52
CA THR A 72 13.79 -4.32 -5.41
C THR A 72 13.13 -3.76 -6.69
N LEU A 73 13.90 -3.09 -7.55
CA LEU A 73 13.47 -2.54 -8.84
C LEU A 73 13.46 -3.58 -9.96
N THR A 74 14.55 -4.34 -10.07
CA THR A 74 14.80 -5.26 -11.19
C THR A 74 14.40 -6.70 -10.86
N GLY A 75 14.33 -7.04 -9.58
CA GLY A 75 14.17 -8.42 -9.12
C GLY A 75 15.43 -9.28 -9.31
N ALA A 76 16.51 -8.70 -9.84
CA ALA A 76 17.77 -9.38 -10.03
C ALA A 76 18.42 -9.62 -8.65
N TYR A 77 19.12 -10.73 -8.53
CA TYR A 77 19.95 -11.01 -7.35
C TYR A 77 21.29 -11.58 -7.82
N PRO A 78 22.38 -11.24 -7.13
CA PRO A 78 23.71 -11.74 -7.48
C PRO A 78 23.81 -13.25 -7.27
N GLU A 79 24.53 -13.92 -8.16
CA GLU A 79 24.77 -15.36 -8.06
C GLU A 79 25.45 -15.72 -6.74
N GLY A 80 25.02 -16.82 -6.13
CA GLY A 80 25.54 -17.29 -4.84
C GLY A 80 24.97 -16.60 -3.60
N ARG A 81 24.18 -15.53 -3.73
CA ARG A 81 23.47 -14.90 -2.60
C ARG A 81 22.02 -15.35 -2.55
N TYR A 82 21.80 -16.46 -1.86
CA TYR A 82 20.48 -17.04 -1.65
C TYR A 82 20.14 -17.08 -0.16
N ASP A 83 18.91 -16.76 0.18
CA ASP A 83 18.39 -17.10 1.51
C ASP A 83 18.29 -18.63 1.66
N GLY A 84 18.53 -19.12 2.87
CA GLY A 84 18.54 -20.55 3.15
C GLY A 84 17.17 -21.20 2.89
N LEU A 85 17.11 -22.33 2.19
CA LEU A 85 15.88 -22.96 1.70
C LEU A 85 14.74 -23.14 2.72
N TYR A 86 15.09 -23.23 4.01
CA TYR A 86 14.18 -23.50 5.11
C TYR A 86 14.01 -22.31 6.08
N TRP A 87 14.49 -21.11 5.73
CA TRP A 87 14.40 -19.92 6.60
C TRP A 87 12.95 -19.65 7.03
N ARG A 88 11.98 -19.89 6.13
CA ARG A 88 10.54 -19.73 6.38
C ARG A 88 9.95 -20.69 7.42
N LEU A 89 10.62 -21.81 7.69
CA LEU A 89 10.14 -22.72 8.73
C LEU A 89 10.46 -22.22 10.13
N ALA A 90 11.61 -21.55 10.28
CA ALA A 90 12.08 -21.01 11.54
C ALA A 90 11.53 -19.59 11.78
N ASP A 91 11.71 -18.68 10.82
CA ASP A 91 11.48 -17.25 11.02
C ASP A 91 10.03 -16.81 10.75
N ASP A 92 9.25 -17.65 10.06
CA ASP A 92 7.90 -17.31 9.57
C ASP A 92 6.80 -18.05 10.36
N GLY A 93 7.16 -18.74 11.45
CA GLY A 93 6.21 -19.42 12.33
C GLY A 93 5.48 -20.63 11.70
N LEU A 94 5.85 -21.07 10.49
CA LEU A 94 5.15 -22.14 9.78
C LEU A 94 5.19 -23.47 10.54
N VAL A 95 6.33 -23.79 11.17
CA VAL A 95 6.48 -25.02 11.98
C VAL A 95 5.62 -24.95 13.24
N LEU A 96 5.61 -23.81 13.93
CA LEU A 96 4.77 -23.59 15.10
C LEU A 96 3.28 -23.75 14.74
N GLY A 97 2.86 -23.21 13.58
CA GLY A 97 1.50 -23.40 13.06
C GLY A 97 1.17 -24.86 12.73
N LEU A 98 2.10 -25.61 12.13
CA LEU A 98 1.89 -27.04 11.79
C LEU A 98 1.63 -27.91 13.02
N PHE A 99 2.30 -27.63 14.14
CA PHE A 99 2.14 -28.39 15.38
C PHE A 99 1.05 -27.83 16.31
N GLY A 100 0.33 -26.78 15.89
CA GLY A 100 -0.69 -26.13 16.72
C GLY A 100 -0.13 -25.40 17.94
N LEU A 101 1.17 -25.10 17.92
CA LEU A 101 1.92 -24.42 19.00
C LEU A 101 2.08 -22.92 18.74
N GLY A 102 1.77 -22.46 17.53
CA GLY A 102 1.77 -21.05 17.16
C GLY A 102 0.46 -20.38 17.55
N GLY A 103 0.54 -19.38 18.45
CA GLY A 103 -0.51 -18.37 18.59
C GLY A 103 -0.70 -17.61 17.28
N GLU A 104 -1.81 -16.87 17.18
CA GLU A 104 -2.18 -16.02 16.03
C GLU A 104 -0.95 -15.49 15.31
N SER A 105 -0.71 -15.97 14.09
CA SER A 105 0.50 -15.63 13.33
C SER A 105 0.57 -14.11 13.21
N GLY A 106 1.47 -13.52 13.99
CA GLY A 106 1.53 -12.08 14.22
C GLY A 106 1.89 -11.37 12.93
N ALA A 107 1.02 -10.48 12.47
CA ALA A 107 1.34 -9.61 11.35
C ALA A 107 2.61 -8.81 11.71
N THR A 108 3.69 -9.02 10.96
CA THR A 108 4.92 -8.22 11.14
C THR A 108 4.68 -6.88 10.49
N GLN A 109 4.89 -5.78 11.20
CA GLN A 109 4.64 -4.43 10.69
C GLN A 109 5.89 -3.58 10.76
N VAL A 110 6.06 -2.73 9.75
CA VAL A 110 7.14 -1.75 9.66
C VAL A 110 6.55 -0.42 9.21
N ASP A 111 6.89 0.65 9.93
CA ASP A 111 6.52 2.00 9.54
C ASP A 111 7.37 2.47 8.35
N VAL A 112 6.70 3.08 7.37
CA VAL A 112 7.32 3.72 6.20
C VAL A 112 7.50 5.19 6.53
N ILE A 113 8.74 5.62 6.72
CA ILE A 113 9.08 7.00 7.09
C ILE A 113 10.04 7.57 6.03
N PRO A 114 9.78 8.79 5.52
CA PRO A 114 10.73 9.49 4.65
C PRO A 114 12.11 9.61 5.32
N GLY A 115 13.17 9.22 4.60
CA GLY A 115 14.54 9.29 5.11
C GLY A 115 14.94 8.14 6.05
N MET A 116 14.14 7.07 6.15
CA MET A 116 14.57 5.85 6.85
C MET A 116 15.84 5.25 6.22
N GLU A 117 16.65 4.57 7.01
CA GLU A 117 17.82 3.85 6.51
C GLU A 117 17.41 2.45 5.99
N GLY A 118 18.13 1.98 4.97
CA GLY A 118 17.99 0.62 4.47
C GLY A 118 18.58 -0.40 5.44
N THR A 119 18.03 -1.61 5.45
CA THR A 119 18.58 -2.76 6.21
C THR A 119 19.05 -3.87 5.28
N THR A 120 20.10 -4.58 5.70
CA THR A 120 20.72 -5.70 5.00
C THR A 120 20.33 -7.06 5.57
N GLY A 121 19.49 -7.10 6.62
CA GLY A 121 19.05 -8.35 7.23
C GLY A 121 18.11 -9.18 6.34
N ALA A 122 17.94 -10.44 6.72
CA ALA A 122 17.11 -11.43 6.02
C ALA A 122 15.80 -11.75 6.75
N SER A 123 15.57 -11.18 7.93
CA SER A 123 14.33 -11.41 8.68
C SER A 123 13.11 -10.85 7.92
N PRO A 124 11.88 -11.33 8.19
CA PRO A 124 10.66 -10.76 7.62
C PRO A 124 10.55 -9.25 7.84
N ALA A 125 10.94 -8.76 9.04
CA ALA A 125 10.95 -7.34 9.34
C ALA A 125 11.99 -6.57 8.52
N ASP A 126 13.16 -7.17 8.25
CA ASP A 126 14.18 -6.52 7.43
C ASP A 126 13.80 -6.46 5.95
N LYS A 127 13.16 -7.52 5.44
CA LYS A 127 12.59 -7.55 4.10
C LYS A 127 11.53 -6.46 3.92
N LEU A 128 10.64 -6.30 4.91
CA LEU A 128 9.67 -5.21 4.94
C LEU A 128 10.33 -3.83 5.01
N ARG A 129 11.33 -3.63 5.87
CA ARG A 129 12.08 -2.36 5.96
C ARG A 129 12.74 -1.99 4.66
N ARG A 130 13.21 -2.96 3.87
CA ARG A 130 13.78 -2.67 2.55
C ARG A 130 12.73 -2.23 1.54
N GLY A 131 11.57 -2.90 1.52
CA GLY A 131 10.43 -2.46 0.72
C GLY A 131 9.96 -1.06 1.11
N ALA A 132 9.90 -0.78 2.42
CA ALA A 132 9.58 0.52 2.98
C ALA A 132 10.61 1.60 2.59
N PHE A 133 11.91 1.27 2.67
CA PHE A 133 13.00 2.18 2.30
C PHE A 133 12.93 2.59 0.82
N GLU A 134 12.76 1.65 -0.10
CA GLU A 134 12.64 1.98 -1.53
C GLU A 134 11.41 2.86 -1.78
N SER A 135 10.30 2.53 -1.12
CA SER A 135 9.04 3.25 -1.23
C SER A 135 9.14 4.69 -0.75
N ALA A 136 9.79 4.89 0.40
CA ALA A 136 10.03 6.20 0.99
C ALA A 136 11.05 7.04 0.19
N SER A 137 12.14 6.42 -0.28
CA SER A 137 13.25 7.12 -0.94
C SER A 137 13.00 7.45 -2.42
N LYS A 138 12.33 6.56 -3.17
CA LYS A 138 12.18 6.70 -4.63
C LYS A 138 10.78 7.05 -5.09
N ARG A 139 9.73 6.79 -4.27
CA ARG A 139 8.33 6.97 -4.67
C ARG A 139 7.57 8.04 -3.91
N LEU A 140 8.20 8.71 -2.93
CA LEU A 140 7.58 9.79 -2.15
C LEU A 140 6.19 9.38 -1.64
N LEU A 141 6.08 8.12 -1.22
CA LEU A 141 4.96 7.68 -0.42
C LEU A 141 5.12 8.41 0.91
N GLY A 142 4.09 9.14 1.34
CA GLY A 142 4.09 9.78 2.65
C GLY A 142 4.31 8.78 3.79
N ALA A 143 4.11 9.22 5.03
CA ALA A 143 4.17 8.30 6.15
C ALA A 143 3.14 7.16 5.99
N GLY A 144 3.54 5.94 6.29
CA GLY A 144 2.70 4.76 6.06
C GLY A 144 3.13 3.56 6.88
N LYS A 145 2.50 2.42 6.62
CA LYS A 145 2.78 1.12 7.23
C LYS A 145 2.84 0.04 6.17
N LEU A 146 3.83 -0.84 6.28
CA LEU A 146 3.95 -2.04 5.49
C LEU A 146 3.83 -3.23 6.43
N SER A 147 2.86 -4.11 6.16
CA SER A 147 2.54 -5.25 7.00
C SER A 147 2.70 -6.53 6.20
N TYR A 148 3.27 -7.53 6.85
CA TYR A 148 3.32 -8.90 6.35
C TYR A 148 2.36 -9.76 7.16
N LEU A 149 1.43 -10.41 6.47
CA LEU A 149 0.49 -11.35 7.05
C LEU A 149 0.79 -12.75 6.53
N ASN A 150 0.96 -13.70 7.46
CA ASN A 150 1.08 -15.12 7.17
C ASN A 150 -0.08 -15.86 7.83
N ILE A 151 -0.99 -16.42 7.05
CA ILE A 151 -2.08 -17.27 7.56
C ILE A 151 -1.87 -18.72 7.10
N GLY A 152 -0.61 -19.19 7.20
CA GLY A 152 -0.17 -20.54 6.88
C GLY A 152 -0.04 -20.81 5.39
N ILE A 153 -1.18 -20.82 4.68
CA ILE A 153 -1.27 -21.15 3.25
C ILE A 153 -1.31 -19.89 2.39
N LYS A 154 -1.86 -18.80 2.93
CA LYS A 154 -1.91 -17.49 2.26
C LYS A 154 -0.94 -16.54 2.94
N ARG A 155 -0.12 -15.87 2.13
CA ARG A 155 0.85 -14.86 2.56
C ARG A 155 0.65 -13.60 1.75
N GLU A 156 0.51 -12.47 2.43
CA GLU A 156 0.28 -11.20 1.76
C GLU A 156 1.10 -10.07 2.38
N ILE A 157 1.49 -9.14 1.52
CA ILE A 157 2.04 -7.85 1.92
C ILE A 157 0.94 -6.82 1.77
N GLU A 158 0.64 -6.11 2.86
CA GLU A 158 -0.30 -5.01 2.89
C GLU A 158 0.48 -3.70 3.04
N ALA A 159 0.29 -2.79 2.09
CA ALA A 159 0.80 -1.43 2.16
C ALA A 159 -0.36 -0.48 2.49
N ARG A 160 -0.15 0.40 3.47
CA ARG A 160 -1.07 1.48 3.84
C ARG A 160 -0.29 2.78 3.90
N VAL A 161 -0.79 3.84 3.27
CA VAL A 161 -0.20 5.18 3.36
C VAL A 161 -1.28 6.15 3.76
N GLU A 162 -0.94 7.09 4.64
CA GLU A 162 -1.82 8.17 5.07
C GLU A 162 -1.08 9.50 4.89
N ILE A 163 -1.65 10.39 4.09
CA ILE A 163 -1.16 11.73 3.85
C ILE A 163 -2.02 12.69 4.67
N GLY A 164 -1.37 13.38 5.61
CA GLY A 164 -2.01 14.37 6.50
C GLY A 164 -2.11 15.78 5.91
N TRP A 165 -1.84 15.96 4.62
CA TRP A 165 -1.98 17.25 3.95
C TRP A 165 -2.89 17.10 2.72
N LEU A 166 -4.08 17.68 2.78
CA LEU A 166 -4.95 17.93 1.63
C LEU A 166 -5.09 19.45 1.47
N PRO A 167 -5.13 19.99 0.24
CA PRO A 167 -5.43 21.39 0.06
C PRO A 167 -6.82 21.70 0.65
N ALA A 168 -6.93 22.83 1.36
CA ALA A 168 -8.17 23.26 2.05
C ALA A 168 -9.47 23.11 1.22
N PRO A 169 -9.54 23.52 -0.07
CA PRO A 169 -10.77 23.33 -0.85
C PRO A 169 -11.14 21.86 -1.06
N LEU A 170 -10.14 20.96 -1.17
CA LEU A 170 -10.33 19.53 -1.33
C LEU A 170 -10.73 18.86 -0.01
N ALA A 171 -10.14 19.29 1.10
CA ALA A 171 -10.49 18.84 2.44
C ALA A 171 -11.94 19.23 2.80
N TRP A 172 -12.33 20.47 2.50
CA TRP A 172 -13.71 20.94 2.71
C TRP A 172 -14.73 20.15 1.88
N LEU A 173 -14.44 19.91 0.59
CA LEU A 173 -15.33 19.12 -0.27
C LEU A 173 -15.48 17.67 0.21
N ARG A 174 -14.42 17.11 0.81
CA ARG A 174 -14.40 15.71 1.26
C ARG A 174 -14.92 15.51 2.69
N GLY A 175 -14.83 16.52 3.54
CA GLY A 175 -15.10 16.40 4.98
C GLY A 175 -14.03 15.62 5.76
N ASP A 176 -12.87 15.39 5.16
CA ASP A 176 -11.74 14.67 5.77
C ASP A 176 -10.41 15.25 5.25
N GLU A 177 -9.54 15.65 6.18
CA GLU A 177 -8.22 16.21 5.92
C GLU A 177 -7.16 15.14 5.62
N ARG A 178 -7.49 13.85 5.75
CA ARG A 178 -6.55 12.74 5.57
C ARG A 178 -6.82 11.98 4.28
N ALA A 179 -5.86 11.86 3.37
CA ALA A 179 -5.97 10.94 2.23
C ALA A 179 -5.18 9.68 2.51
N GLY A 180 -5.85 8.53 2.45
CA GLY A 180 -5.21 7.24 2.57
C GLY A 180 -5.46 6.35 1.37
N ALA A 181 -4.51 5.47 1.08
CA ALA A 181 -4.78 4.29 0.27
C ALA A 181 -4.20 3.05 0.94
N LYS A 182 -4.81 1.94 0.58
CA LYS A 182 -4.47 0.61 1.02
C LYS A 182 -4.39 -0.29 -0.21
N SER A 183 -3.34 -1.11 -0.30
CA SER A 183 -3.23 -2.17 -1.30
C SER A 183 -2.61 -3.40 -0.66
N SER A 184 -3.01 -4.58 -1.12
CA SER A 184 -2.37 -5.83 -0.75
C SER A 184 -1.89 -6.59 -1.98
N ALA A 185 -0.80 -7.34 -1.83
CA ALA A 185 -0.24 -8.20 -2.85
C ALA A 185 0.07 -9.57 -2.27
N LEU A 186 -0.31 -10.61 -3.01
CA LEU A 186 -0.05 -12.00 -2.63
C LEU A 186 1.40 -12.37 -2.92
N ILE A 187 2.03 -13.09 -2.00
CA ILE A 187 3.35 -13.67 -2.20
C ILE A 187 3.18 -15.00 -2.92
N VAL A 188 3.61 -15.07 -4.18
CA VAL A 188 3.45 -16.25 -5.04
C VAL A 188 4.79 -16.96 -5.21
N GLU A 189 4.93 -18.11 -4.55
CA GLU A 189 6.16 -18.92 -4.60
C GLU A 189 5.82 -20.41 -4.83
N PRO A 190 5.62 -20.85 -6.08
CA PRO A 190 5.13 -22.21 -6.38
C PRO A 190 6.02 -23.32 -5.82
N ALA A 191 7.34 -23.15 -5.90
CA ALA A 191 8.30 -24.14 -5.39
C ALA A 191 8.25 -24.25 -3.85
N GLU A 192 8.12 -23.13 -3.15
CA GLU A 192 7.95 -23.12 -1.69
C GLU A 192 6.61 -23.71 -1.28
N PHE A 193 5.54 -23.41 -2.02
CA PHE A 193 4.23 -23.99 -1.77
C PHE A 193 4.28 -25.53 -1.83
N LEU A 194 4.88 -26.10 -2.88
CA LEU A 194 5.01 -27.55 -3.00
C LEU A 194 5.87 -28.14 -1.87
N ARG A 195 6.96 -27.46 -1.48
CA ARG A 195 7.81 -27.88 -0.37
C ARG A 195 7.06 -27.89 0.96
N SER A 196 6.35 -26.80 1.28
CA SER A 196 5.53 -26.70 2.50
C SER A 196 4.42 -27.74 2.49
N PHE A 197 3.75 -27.95 1.37
CA PHE A 197 2.70 -28.97 1.25
C PHE A 197 3.24 -30.39 1.46
N ASN A 198 4.36 -30.75 0.83
CA ASN A 198 4.99 -32.05 1.00
C ASN A 198 5.48 -32.28 2.42
N LEU A 199 6.03 -31.24 3.06
CA LEU A 199 6.41 -31.28 4.46
C LEU A 199 5.21 -31.56 5.35
N ILE A 200 4.12 -30.80 5.19
CA ILE A 200 2.89 -30.98 5.96
C ILE A 200 2.35 -32.39 5.76
N ARG A 201 2.27 -32.87 4.50
CA ARG A 201 1.83 -34.23 4.18
C ARG A 201 2.69 -35.29 4.85
N TYR A 202 4.02 -35.16 4.78
CA TYR A 202 4.96 -36.12 5.35
C TYR A 202 4.83 -36.18 6.88
N TYR A 203 4.83 -35.03 7.55
CA TYR A 203 4.71 -34.98 9.01
C TYR A 203 3.31 -35.36 9.48
N ALA A 204 2.25 -35.05 8.73
CA ALA A 204 0.90 -35.52 9.05
C ALA A 204 0.79 -37.06 9.00
N SER A 205 1.39 -37.72 8.00
CA SER A 205 1.45 -39.20 7.97
C SER A 205 2.26 -39.73 9.16
N LYS A 206 3.43 -39.14 9.40
CA LYS A 206 4.35 -39.56 10.47
C LYS A 206 3.74 -39.39 11.87
N MET A 207 2.94 -38.35 12.08
CA MET A 207 2.21 -38.14 13.33
C MET A 207 1.11 -39.18 13.54
N LYS A 208 0.40 -39.60 12.48
CA LYS A 208 -0.61 -40.66 12.55
C LYS A 208 -0.01 -42.04 12.78
N GLU A 209 1.16 -42.30 12.23
CA GLU A 209 1.89 -43.56 12.37
C GLU A 209 2.76 -43.63 13.64
N ALA A 210 2.79 -42.56 14.44
CA ALA A 210 3.63 -42.49 15.63
C ALA A 210 3.15 -43.49 16.71
N PRO A 211 4.06 -44.27 17.34
CA PRO A 211 3.69 -45.29 18.33
C PRO A 211 3.05 -44.75 19.62
N GLY A 212 3.08 -43.43 19.85
CA GLY A 212 2.46 -42.72 20.98
C GLY A 212 1.21 -41.90 20.62
N GLY A 213 0.74 -41.96 19.37
CA GLY A 213 -0.37 -41.14 18.89
C GLY A 213 0.00 -39.68 18.57
N GLU A 214 -0.97 -38.94 18.01
CA GLU A 214 -0.74 -37.61 17.44
C GLU A 214 -0.37 -36.55 18.50
N THR A 215 -0.99 -36.63 19.68
CA THR A 215 -0.81 -35.68 20.79
C THR A 215 0.58 -35.79 21.42
N GLU A 216 1.03 -37.01 21.74
CA GLU A 216 2.35 -37.24 22.32
C GLU A 216 3.48 -36.82 21.35
N TYR A 217 3.27 -37.03 20.05
CA TYR A 217 4.21 -36.56 19.04
C TYR A 217 4.29 -35.03 18.98
N ARG A 218 3.13 -34.35 19.02
CA ARG A 218 3.06 -32.88 19.03
C ARG A 218 3.73 -32.28 20.27
N ASP A 219 3.50 -32.87 21.44
CA ASP A 219 4.11 -32.41 22.70
C ASP A 219 5.64 -32.57 22.68
N LYS A 220 6.14 -33.74 22.24
CA LYS A 220 7.59 -33.96 22.06
C LYS A 220 8.21 -33.01 21.05
N ALA A 221 7.53 -32.75 19.94
CA ALA A 221 7.99 -31.79 18.94
C ALA A 221 8.01 -30.36 19.52
N GLY A 222 7.00 -29.98 20.30
CA GLY A 222 6.93 -28.70 20.99
C GLY A 222 8.05 -28.49 21.99
N ASP A 223 8.42 -29.52 22.76
CA ASP A 223 9.53 -29.45 23.71
C ASP A 223 10.89 -29.25 23.01
N VAL A 224 11.08 -29.84 21.83
CA VAL A 224 12.30 -29.63 21.03
C VAL A 224 12.35 -28.21 20.48
N LEU A 225 11.22 -27.67 20.02
CA LEU A 225 11.13 -26.30 19.51
C LEU A 225 11.38 -25.27 20.61
N LYS A 226 10.81 -25.46 21.82
CA LYS A 226 11.06 -24.60 22.98
C LYS A 226 12.52 -24.61 23.46
N LYS A 227 13.27 -25.69 23.21
CA LYS A 227 14.70 -25.78 23.55
C LYS A 227 15.62 -25.15 22.50
N ARG A 228 15.10 -24.83 21.31
CA ARG A 228 15.87 -24.33 20.16
C ARG A 228 15.48 -22.93 19.70
N GLY A 229 14.30 -22.43 20.06
CA GLY A 229 13.92 -21.01 19.95
C GLY A 229 14.43 -20.22 21.15
#